data_AF-A0A5B7BPW5-F1
#
_entry.id   AF-A0A5B7BPW5-F1
#
_cell.length_a   1.000
_cell.length_b   1.000
_cell.length_c   1.000
_cell.angle_alpha   90.00
_cell.angle_beta   90.00
_cell.angle_gamma   90.00
#
_symmetry.space_group_name_H-M   'P 1'
#
loop_
_entity.id
_entity.type
_entity.pdbx_description
1 polymer ?
#
loop_
_entity_poly.entity_id
_entity_poly.type
_entity_poly.pdbx_seq_one_letter_code
_entity_poly.pdbx_strand_id
1 'polypeptide(L)'
;LIYISFTMKSSSLGVPFMAILMLLFLLAPTSEAAIACSDVIKDVRPCLSYLQTGSGKPPAPCCAGVTSLVSATTTTADKQAACSCLQSAAKSINIKPDLAKALPGNCGVSLSFTISPNIDCSKIS
;
A
#
# COMPACT_ATOMS: atom_id res chain seq x y z
N LEU A 1 -15.71 -14.09 6.03
CA LEU A 1 -16.34 -15.27 5.36
C LEU A 1 -17.42 -14.89 4.33
N ILE A 2 -17.73 -13.61 4.09
CA ILE A 2 -18.85 -13.20 3.21
C ILE A 2 -18.42 -12.89 1.75
N TYR A 3 -17.12 -12.72 1.47
CA TYR A 3 -16.67 -12.33 0.12
C TYR A 3 -16.25 -13.48 -0.81
N ILE A 4 -16.32 -14.74 -0.36
CA ILE A 4 -16.01 -15.91 -1.20
C ILE A 4 -17.29 -16.53 -1.80
N SER A 5 -18.47 -16.00 -1.47
CA SER A 5 -19.76 -16.60 -1.86
C SER A 5 -20.42 -15.99 -3.10
N PHE A 6 -19.79 -15.04 -3.80
CA PHE A 6 -20.40 -14.45 -5.00
C PHE A 6 -19.91 -15.08 -6.31
N THR A 7 -19.70 -16.40 -6.31
CA THR A 7 -19.93 -17.20 -7.51
C THR A 7 -21.41 -17.58 -7.56
N MET A 8 -22.26 -16.70 -8.11
CA MET A 8 -23.64 -17.06 -8.41
C MET A 8 -24.02 -16.58 -9.81
N LYS A 9 -23.91 -17.53 -10.74
CA LYS A 9 -24.95 -17.87 -11.73
C LYS A 9 -25.60 -16.69 -12.48
N SER A 10 -25.10 -16.47 -13.69
CA SER A 10 -25.80 -15.75 -14.77
C SER A 10 -27.21 -16.30 -15.00
N SER A 11 -28.23 -15.43 -14.99
CA SER A 11 -29.51 -15.61 -15.70
C SER A 11 -30.23 -14.26 -15.83
N SER A 12 -30.11 -13.70 -17.03
CA SER A 12 -31.04 -12.88 -17.83
C SER A 12 -32.03 -11.90 -17.15
N LEU A 13 -32.11 -10.69 -17.72
CA LEU A 13 -33.07 -9.58 -17.51
C LEU A 13 -32.61 -8.49 -16.54
N GLY A 14 -31.86 -7.49 -17.04
CA GLY A 14 -31.55 -6.30 -16.24
C GLY A 14 -30.43 -5.40 -16.76
N VAL A 15 -30.28 -5.25 -18.08
CA VAL A 15 -29.23 -4.41 -18.70
C VAL A 15 -29.22 -2.94 -18.22
N PRO A 16 -30.30 -2.28 -17.72
CA PRO A 16 -30.17 -0.89 -17.28
C PRO A 16 -29.65 -0.69 -15.85
N PHE A 17 -29.66 -1.71 -14.97
CA PHE A 17 -29.28 -1.52 -13.55
C PHE A 17 -27.76 -1.61 -13.32
N MET A 18 -27.08 -2.43 -14.13
CA MET A 18 -25.62 -2.58 -14.12
C MET A 18 -24.89 -1.29 -14.54
N ALA A 19 -25.43 -0.58 -15.54
CA ALA A 19 -24.83 0.67 -16.01
C ALA A 19 -24.86 1.76 -14.92
N ILE A 20 -25.96 1.85 -14.16
CA ILE A 20 -26.16 2.84 -13.10
C ILE A 20 -25.22 2.57 -11.91
N LEU A 21 -24.97 1.30 -11.56
CA LEU A 21 -24.02 0.93 -10.51
C LEU A 21 -22.56 1.19 -10.90
N MET A 22 -22.19 1.03 -12.18
CA MET A 22 -20.85 1.43 -12.66
C MET A 22 -20.65 2.95 -12.62
N LEU A 23 -21.70 3.73 -12.90
CA LEU A 23 -21.70 5.20 -12.81
C LEU A 23 -21.55 5.71 -11.37
N LEU A 24 -22.07 4.98 -10.38
CA LEU A 24 -21.91 5.33 -8.95
C LEU A 24 -20.49 5.07 -8.41
N PHE A 25 -19.73 4.15 -9.02
CA PHE A 25 -18.31 3.93 -8.70
C PHE A 25 -17.37 5.03 -9.26
N LEU A 26 -17.83 5.83 -10.23
CA LEU A 26 -17.07 6.93 -10.85
C LEU A 26 -17.17 8.25 -10.08
N LEU A 27 -18.06 8.35 -9.09
CA LEU A 27 -18.29 9.54 -8.28
C LEU A 27 -17.51 9.53 -6.96
N ALA A 28 -16.74 8.47 -6.69
CA ALA A 28 -15.74 8.56 -5.64
C ALA A 28 -14.74 9.63 -6.08
N PRO A 29 -14.38 10.60 -5.20
CA PRO A 29 -13.27 11.47 -5.50
C PRO A 29 -12.06 10.56 -5.67
N THR A 30 -11.68 10.30 -6.93
CA THR A 30 -10.33 9.88 -7.24
C THR A 30 -9.50 11.10 -6.92
N SER A 31 -9.19 11.28 -5.63
CA SER A 31 -8.03 12.06 -5.25
C SER A 31 -6.91 11.39 -6.04
N GLU A 32 -6.44 12.10 -7.06
CA GLU A 32 -5.51 11.62 -8.07
C GLU A 32 -4.14 11.45 -7.40
N ALA A 33 -4.04 10.58 -6.38
CA ALA A 33 -2.77 10.03 -6.03
C ALA A 33 -2.35 9.22 -7.25
N ALA A 34 -1.25 9.61 -7.88
CA ALA A 34 -0.72 8.92 -9.04
C ALA A 34 -0.35 7.46 -8.70
N ILE A 35 -0.21 7.15 -7.40
CA ILE A 35 0.20 5.86 -6.88
C ILE A 35 -1.00 4.99 -6.46
N ALA A 36 -1.11 3.80 -7.04
CA ALA A 36 -2.03 2.77 -6.58
C ALA A 36 -1.43 1.92 -5.44
N CYS A 37 -2.25 1.48 -4.49
CA CYS A 37 -1.78 0.60 -3.41
C CYS A 37 -1.18 -0.71 -3.92
N SER A 38 -1.64 -1.25 -5.05
CA SER A 38 -1.07 -2.45 -5.65
C SER A 38 0.41 -2.29 -5.98
N ASP A 39 0.81 -1.09 -6.44
CA ASP A 39 2.21 -0.79 -6.78
C ASP A 39 3.03 -0.61 -5.51
N VAL A 40 2.53 0.12 -4.52
CA VAL A 40 3.17 0.27 -3.21
C VAL A 40 3.45 -1.09 -2.58
N ILE A 41 2.45 -1.97 -2.55
CA ILE A 41 2.58 -3.31 -1.98
C ILE A 41 3.52 -4.18 -2.80
N LYS A 42 3.50 -4.07 -4.14
CA LYS A 42 4.43 -4.78 -5.02
C LYS A 42 5.89 -4.38 -4.71
N ASP A 43 6.15 -3.10 -4.50
CA ASP A 43 7.47 -2.58 -4.21
C ASP A 43 7.98 -3.04 -2.84
N VAL A 44 7.14 -3.03 -1.80
CA VAL A 44 7.59 -3.43 -0.45
C VAL A 44 7.50 -4.92 -0.15
N ARG A 45 6.83 -5.73 -0.99
CA ARG A 45 6.68 -7.18 -0.79
C ARG A 45 8.02 -7.90 -0.53
N PRO A 46 9.12 -7.61 -1.25
CA PRO A 46 10.41 -8.26 -1.00
C PRO A 46 11.00 -7.95 0.38
N CYS A 47 10.48 -6.94 1.08
CA CYS A 47 10.92 -6.58 2.44
C CYS A 47 10.24 -7.39 3.54
N LEU A 48 9.22 -8.18 3.24
CA LEU A 48 8.39 -8.83 4.26
C LEU A 48 9.21 -9.64 5.27
N SER A 49 10.05 -10.57 4.80
CA SER A 49 10.88 -11.39 5.69
C SER A 49 11.86 -10.56 6.51
N TYR A 50 12.42 -9.50 5.92
CA TYR A 50 13.27 -8.56 6.66
C TYR A 50 12.48 -7.85 7.76
N LEU A 51 11.28 -7.35 7.47
CA LEU A 51 10.44 -6.66 8.43
C LEU A 51 9.96 -7.53 9.59
N GLN A 52 9.95 -8.87 9.43
CA GLN A 52 9.51 -9.81 10.48
C GLN A 52 10.66 -10.35 11.32
N THR A 53 11.76 -10.77 10.67
CA THR A 53 12.83 -11.53 11.32
C THR A 53 14.23 -11.11 10.88
N GLY A 54 14.34 -10.07 10.04
CA GLY A 54 15.60 -9.59 9.51
C GLY A 54 16.55 -9.01 10.56
N SER A 55 17.77 -8.76 10.10
CA SER A 55 18.81 -8.04 10.83
C SER A 55 19.80 -7.46 9.83
N GLY A 56 20.58 -6.46 10.24
CA GLY A 56 21.61 -5.85 9.38
C GLY A 56 21.02 -5.27 8.08
N LYS A 57 21.69 -5.53 6.96
CA LYS A 57 21.31 -4.99 5.65
C LYS A 57 20.14 -5.77 5.03
N PRO A 58 19.06 -5.10 4.59
CA PRO A 58 17.96 -5.75 3.87
C PRO A 58 18.42 -6.40 2.56
N PRO A 59 17.65 -7.38 2.05
CA PRO A 59 17.89 -7.94 0.72
C PRO A 59 17.90 -6.87 -0.37
N ALA A 60 18.78 -7.01 -1.36
CA ALA A 60 18.84 -6.09 -2.52
C ALA A 60 17.45 -5.80 -3.16
N PRO A 61 16.57 -6.79 -3.43
CA PRO A 61 15.26 -6.51 -4.01
C PRO A 61 14.34 -5.71 -3.06
N CYS A 62 14.51 -5.84 -1.75
CA CYS A 62 13.78 -5.01 -0.79
C CYS A 62 14.22 -3.55 -0.93
N CYS A 63 15.53 -3.27 -0.92
CA CYS A 63 16.01 -1.89 -1.06
C CYS A 63 15.69 -1.28 -2.42
N ALA A 64 15.70 -2.06 -3.50
CA ALA A 64 15.24 -1.60 -4.82
C ALA A 64 13.77 -1.19 -4.79
N GLY A 65 12.92 -1.96 -4.10
CA GLY A 65 11.51 -1.65 -3.89
C GLY A 65 11.32 -0.37 -3.07
N VAL A 66 12.01 -0.22 -1.93
CA VAL A 66 11.93 1.00 -1.12
C VAL A 66 12.42 2.23 -1.90
N THR A 67 13.45 2.08 -2.73
CA THR A 67 13.93 3.17 -3.61
C THR A 67 12.88 3.57 -4.65
N SER A 68 12.18 2.59 -5.23
CA SER A 68 11.09 2.82 -6.19
C SER A 68 9.93 3.56 -5.51
N LEU A 69 9.57 3.13 -4.30
CA LEU A 69 8.56 3.80 -3.49
C LEU A 69 8.93 5.26 -3.21
N VAL A 70 10.16 5.53 -2.76
CA VAL A 70 10.64 6.90 -2.50
C VAL A 70 10.55 7.77 -3.76
N SER A 71 10.93 7.19 -4.91
CA SER A 71 10.91 7.88 -6.22
C SER A 71 9.49 8.18 -6.69
N ALA A 72 8.50 7.37 -6.31
CA ALA A 72 7.10 7.60 -6.61
C ALA A 72 6.47 8.65 -5.68
N THR A 73 6.91 8.73 -4.42
CA THR A 73 6.30 9.60 -3.39
C THR A 73 6.86 11.03 -3.38
N THR A 74 6.85 11.72 -4.52
CA THR A 74 7.41 13.08 -4.63
C THR A 74 6.51 14.17 -4.07
N THR A 75 5.19 13.97 -4.12
CA THR A 75 4.21 14.93 -3.59
C THR A 75 3.69 14.51 -2.23
N THR A 76 3.12 15.47 -1.48
CA THR A 76 2.42 15.17 -0.22
C THR A 76 1.28 14.18 -0.42
N ALA A 77 0.49 14.34 -1.50
CA ALA A 77 -0.62 13.44 -1.80
C ALA A 77 -0.14 11.99 -2.03
N ASP A 78 0.94 11.82 -2.78
CA ASP A 78 1.54 10.50 -3.03
C ASP A 78 2.07 9.85 -1.75
N LYS A 79 2.75 10.63 -0.89
CA LYS A 79 3.23 10.14 0.41
C LYS A 79 2.08 9.69 1.31
N GLN A 80 1.00 10.47 1.37
CA GLN A 80 -0.18 10.15 2.18
C GLN A 80 -0.90 8.90 1.66
N ALA A 81 -1.01 8.76 0.33
CA ALA A 81 -1.56 7.57 -0.30
C ALA A 81 -0.72 6.33 0.01
N ALA A 82 0.60 6.40 -0.25
CA ALA A 82 1.53 5.32 0.05
C ALA A 82 1.52 4.93 1.54
N CYS A 83 1.50 5.92 2.44
CA CYS A 83 1.37 5.68 3.87
C CYS A 83 0.10 4.91 4.19
N SER A 84 -1.05 5.32 3.64
CA SER A 84 -2.35 4.69 3.92
C SER A 84 -2.39 3.22 3.46
N CYS A 85 -1.78 2.95 2.30
CA CYS A 85 -1.61 1.58 1.79
C CYS A 85 -0.73 0.73 2.73
N LEU A 86 0.42 1.28 3.16
CA LEU A 86 1.38 0.58 4.02
C LEU A 86 0.85 0.39 5.44
N GLN A 87 0.12 1.36 5.98
CA GLN A 87 -0.57 1.26 7.26
C GLN A 87 -1.57 0.10 7.24
N SER A 88 -2.39 0.04 6.19
CA SER A 88 -3.40 -1.02 6.02
C SER A 88 -2.75 -2.40 5.92
N ALA A 89 -1.67 -2.53 5.13
CA ALA A 89 -0.91 -3.76 5.06
C ALA A 89 -0.28 -4.14 6.41
N ALA A 90 0.35 -3.18 7.10
CA ALA A 90 0.98 -3.40 8.40
C ALA A 90 -0.02 -3.84 9.49
N LYS A 91 -1.32 -3.55 9.37
CA LYS A 91 -2.35 -4.09 10.27
C LYS A 91 -2.61 -5.58 10.04
N SER A 92 -2.31 -6.10 8.86
CA SER A 92 -2.54 -7.52 8.50
C SER A 92 -1.33 -8.42 8.74
N ILE A 93 -0.15 -7.86 9.05
CA ILE A 93 1.09 -8.61 9.25
C ILE A 93 1.82 -8.15 10.50
N ASN A 94 2.44 -9.10 11.22
CA ASN A 94 3.25 -8.76 12.38
C ASN A 94 4.66 -8.35 11.95
N ILE A 95 4.92 -7.04 11.83
CA ILE A 95 6.25 -6.46 11.56
C ILE A 95 6.93 -6.01 12.86
N LYS A 96 8.26 -6.04 12.88
CA LYS A 96 9.07 -5.49 13.99
C LYS A 96 9.28 -3.99 13.77
N PRO A 97 8.87 -3.13 14.74
CA PRO A 97 8.96 -1.68 14.59
C PRO A 97 10.39 -1.18 14.41
N ASP A 98 11.36 -1.79 15.08
CA ASP A 98 12.79 -1.42 14.94
C ASP A 98 13.32 -1.66 13.54
N LEU A 99 12.92 -2.77 12.91
CA LEU A 99 13.32 -3.10 11.53
C LEU A 99 12.64 -2.18 10.52
N ALA A 100 11.36 -1.84 10.74
CA ALA A 100 10.64 -0.88 9.91
C ALA A 100 11.26 0.52 9.98
N LYS A 101 11.69 0.96 11.17
CA LYS A 101 12.37 2.24 11.39
C LYS A 101 13.78 2.27 10.79
N ALA A 102 14.52 1.17 10.87
CA ALA A 102 15.88 1.07 10.32
C ALA A 102 15.91 0.87 8.80
N LEU A 103 14.81 0.40 8.20
CA LEU A 103 14.76 0.00 6.79
C LEU A 103 15.26 1.09 5.81
N PRO A 104 14.80 2.36 5.87
CA PRO A 104 15.25 3.38 4.93
C PRO A 104 16.75 3.63 5.05
N GLY A 105 17.25 3.79 6.29
CA GLY A 105 18.68 4.00 6.56
C GLY A 105 19.55 2.85 6.10
N ASN A 106 19.14 1.60 6.35
CA ASN A 106 19.88 0.42 5.92
C ASN A 106 19.84 0.19 4.40
N CYS A 107 18.85 0.78 3.72
CA CYS A 107 18.78 0.83 2.26
C CYS A 107 19.45 2.08 1.65
N GLY A 108 19.96 3.01 2.47
CA GLY A 108 20.60 4.24 1.98
C GLY A 108 19.62 5.24 1.36
N VAL A 109 18.35 5.20 1.76
CA VAL A 109 17.29 6.10 1.27
C VAL A 109 16.61 6.83 2.42
N SER A 110 16.03 7.99 2.11
CA SER A 110 15.27 8.79 3.07
C SER A 110 13.78 8.68 2.78
N LEU A 111 13.05 7.93 3.62
CA LEU A 111 11.60 7.87 3.59
C LEU A 111 11.03 8.84 4.63
N SER A 112 10.06 9.66 4.23
CA SER A 112 9.52 10.75 5.07
C SER A 112 8.60 10.26 6.19
N PHE A 113 8.38 8.95 6.30
CA PHE A 113 7.51 8.32 7.29
C PHE A 113 7.97 6.90 7.59
N THR A 114 7.51 6.35 8.71
CA THR A 114 7.82 4.97 9.13
C THR A 114 6.65 4.05 8.85
N ILE A 115 6.93 2.84 8.35
CA ILE A 115 5.90 1.81 8.17
C ILE A 115 5.43 1.35 9.55
N SER A 116 4.18 1.63 9.88
CA SER A 116 3.58 1.27 11.17
C SER A 116 2.07 1.10 11.03
N PRO A 117 1.43 0.16 11.74
CA PRO A 117 -0.03 0.02 11.73
C PRO A 117 -0.75 1.24 12.34
N ASN A 118 -0.06 2.03 13.17
CA ASN A 118 -0.64 3.12 13.96
C ASN A 118 -0.16 4.51 13.51
N ILE A 119 0.46 4.61 12.33
CA ILE A 119 0.88 5.92 11.79
C ILE A 119 -0.33 6.79 11.43
N ASP A 120 -0.23 8.09 11.70
CA ASP A 120 -1.18 9.09 11.21
C ASP A 120 -0.71 9.62 9.86
N CYS A 121 -1.28 9.08 8.78
CA CYS A 121 -0.88 9.44 7.43
C CYS A 121 -1.23 10.89 7.06
N SER A 122 -2.23 11.50 7.70
CA SER A 122 -2.66 12.89 7.42
C SER A 122 -1.63 13.93 7.84
N LYS A 123 -0.66 13.56 8.68
CA LYS A 123 0.42 14.45 9.15
C LYS A 123 1.66 14.43 8.27
N ILE A 124 1.66 13.64 7.19
CA ILE A 124 2.81 13.53 6.28
C ILE A 124 2.76 14.67 5.26
N SER A 125 3.93 15.28 5.01
CA SER A 125 4.19 16.37 4.05
C SER A 125 5.25 15.96 3.03
#